data_AF-A0A3A5VNV1-F1
#
_entry.id   AF-A0A3A5VNV1-F1
#
_cell.length_a   1.000
_cell.length_b   1.000
_cell.length_c   1.000
_cell.angle_alpha   90.00
_cell.angle_beta   90.00
_cell.angle_gamma   90.00
#
_symmetry.space_group_name_H-M   'P 1'
#
loop_
_entity.id
_entity.type
_entity.pdbx_description
1 polymer ?
#
loop_
_entity_poly.entity_id
_entity_poly.type
_entity_poly.pdbx_seq_one_letter_code
_entity_poly.pdbx_strand_id
1 'polypeptide(L)'
;AVALARTLQLMRDQNVDGIVDHPEYTVWDAFEIYTSLMTVETIPVDTDRVRHSWKGDWNHFNNGASGAVYYTEDSHYVWIPNGTNNLMAYFTPTEVDLETAQIGSLQMEIDLAEDGSNDAQGAGTRVSDTWIYDLDVGPEHWNTWAHFDITGQAASFLGVFEDPEFFEASIPYTVDVALTLDLSSPVDITIPQRPDFYSDLDPTTPSDAWDESYSGQLTFTREAYNQSALMMEIQPIISDDGDSGGFFSDLSQLFSEHTGFVVFSMLVFLLCGLGLGFTLYKMNPVRSDKEEILDATLE
;
A
#
# COMPACT_ATOMS: atom_id res chain seq x y z
N ALA A 1 2.22 -8.31 -3.70
CA ALA A 1 3.44 -8.30 -2.85
C ALA A 1 3.75 -9.66 -2.23
N VAL A 2 2.82 -10.29 -1.49
CA VAL A 2 3.08 -11.59 -0.81
C VAL A 2 3.38 -12.72 -1.79
N ALA A 3 2.60 -12.85 -2.88
CA ALA A 3 2.83 -13.87 -3.90
C ALA A 3 4.22 -13.73 -4.55
N LEU A 4 4.60 -12.53 -4.99
CA LEU A 4 5.94 -12.24 -5.52
C LEU A 4 7.07 -12.56 -4.52
N ALA A 5 6.92 -12.18 -3.25
CA ALA A 5 7.89 -12.51 -2.21
C ALA A 5 8.01 -14.03 -2.01
N ARG A 6 6.89 -14.75 -2.08
CA ARG A 6 6.85 -16.21 -2.02
C ARG A 6 7.50 -16.86 -3.24
N THR A 7 7.28 -16.30 -4.44
CA THR A 7 7.96 -16.71 -5.68
C THR A 7 9.47 -16.60 -5.51
N LEU A 8 9.96 -15.44 -5.06
CA LEU A 8 11.39 -15.21 -4.82
C LEU A 8 11.95 -16.14 -3.75
N GLN A 9 11.21 -16.35 -2.65
CA GLN A 9 11.63 -17.27 -1.60
C GLN A 9 11.86 -18.67 -2.16
N LEU A 10 10.88 -19.21 -2.91
CA LEU A 10 10.95 -20.58 -3.44
C LEU A 10 11.98 -20.73 -4.56
N MET A 11 12.30 -19.66 -5.28
CA MET A 11 13.41 -19.64 -6.23
C MET A 11 14.76 -19.73 -5.52
N ARG A 12 14.90 -19.00 -4.40
CA ARG A 12 16.13 -18.92 -3.61
C ARG A 12 16.35 -20.10 -2.67
N ASP A 13 15.28 -20.73 -2.21
CA ASP A 13 15.25 -21.84 -1.25
C ASP A 13 14.26 -22.90 -1.80
N GLN A 14 14.78 -23.75 -2.69
CA GLN A 14 13.97 -24.76 -3.38
C GLN A 14 13.74 -26.01 -2.51
N ASN A 15 14.64 -26.27 -1.57
CA ASN A 15 14.56 -27.41 -0.66
C ASN A 15 13.67 -27.12 0.58
N VAL A 16 13.31 -25.85 0.79
CA VAL A 16 12.44 -25.33 1.84
C VAL A 16 13.00 -25.60 3.24
N ASP A 17 14.33 -25.57 3.40
CA ASP A 17 15.01 -25.73 4.67
C ASP A 17 15.22 -24.39 5.42
N GLY A 18 14.84 -23.28 4.78
CA GLY A 18 14.95 -21.93 5.33
C GLY A 18 16.30 -21.26 5.09
N ILE A 19 17.20 -21.89 4.34
CA ILE A 19 18.50 -21.37 3.93
C ILE A 19 18.43 -20.98 2.45
N VAL A 20 19.07 -19.86 2.11
CA VAL A 20 19.16 -19.42 0.72
C VAL A 20 20.23 -20.25 0.00
N ASP A 21 19.79 -21.10 -0.92
CA ASP A 21 20.62 -21.92 -1.79
C ASP A 21 21.05 -21.16 -3.06
N HIS A 22 20.14 -20.33 -3.60
CA HIS A 22 20.29 -19.65 -4.89
C HIS A 22 20.19 -18.12 -4.77
N PRO A 23 21.19 -17.43 -4.20
CA PRO A 23 21.16 -15.98 -4.00
C PRO A 23 21.12 -15.16 -5.31
N GLU A 24 21.47 -15.77 -6.44
CA GLU A 24 21.53 -15.17 -7.77
C GLU A 24 20.16 -14.72 -8.30
N TYR A 25 19.05 -15.36 -7.91
CA TYR A 25 17.71 -14.93 -8.32
C TYR A 25 17.37 -13.55 -7.73
N THR A 26 17.00 -12.63 -8.59
CA THR A 26 16.60 -11.26 -8.23
C THR A 26 15.07 -11.13 -8.13
N VAL A 27 14.62 -9.99 -7.58
CA VAL A 27 13.19 -9.66 -7.52
C VAL A 27 12.58 -9.57 -8.92
N TRP A 28 13.36 -9.20 -9.94
CA TRP A 28 12.91 -9.10 -11.32
C TRP A 28 12.69 -10.47 -11.95
N ASP A 29 13.59 -11.42 -11.71
CA ASP A 29 13.43 -12.81 -12.16
C ASP A 29 12.17 -13.43 -11.54
N ALA A 30 11.96 -13.17 -10.24
CA ALA A 30 10.74 -13.59 -9.55
C ALA A 30 9.49 -12.88 -10.08
N PHE A 31 9.59 -11.62 -10.52
CA PHE A 31 8.48 -10.87 -11.09
C PHE A 31 8.04 -11.42 -12.45
N GLU A 32 8.98 -11.84 -13.29
CA GLU A 32 8.68 -12.46 -14.59
C GLU A 32 7.93 -13.79 -14.41
N ILE A 33 8.44 -14.67 -13.54
CA ILE A 33 7.78 -15.95 -13.23
C ILE A 33 6.45 -15.72 -12.50
N TYR A 34 6.40 -14.78 -11.55
CA TYR A 34 5.16 -14.42 -10.87
C TYR A 34 4.07 -14.04 -11.88
N THR A 35 4.41 -13.19 -12.84
CA THR A 35 3.46 -12.71 -13.86
C THR A 35 3.03 -13.84 -14.80
N SER A 36 3.93 -14.76 -15.17
CA SER A 36 3.57 -15.91 -16.02
C SER A 36 2.67 -16.93 -15.33
N LEU A 37 2.74 -17.01 -14.00
CA LEU A 37 1.92 -17.90 -13.17
C LEU A 37 0.58 -17.29 -12.73
N MET A 38 0.31 -16.03 -13.09
CA MET A 38 -1.02 -15.45 -12.90
C MET A 38 -2.00 -16.10 -13.87
N THR A 39 -3.01 -16.73 -13.30
CA THR A 39 -4.11 -17.38 -14.02
C THR A 39 -5.42 -16.69 -13.68
N VAL A 40 -6.44 -16.87 -14.52
CA VAL A 40 -7.80 -16.41 -14.20
C VAL A 40 -8.57 -17.62 -13.69
N GLU A 41 -9.05 -17.53 -12.46
CA GLU A 41 -9.83 -18.57 -11.81
C GLU A 41 -11.25 -18.06 -11.56
N THR A 42 -12.23 -18.92 -11.83
CA THR A 42 -13.65 -18.66 -11.59
C THR A 42 -14.14 -19.58 -10.48
N ILE A 43 -14.61 -18.99 -9.39
CA ILE A 43 -15.04 -19.71 -8.19
C ILE A 43 -16.55 -19.53 -8.03
N PRO A 44 -17.36 -20.60 -8.12
CA PRO A 44 -18.79 -20.52 -7.79
C PRO A 44 -19.00 -20.37 -6.29
N VAL A 45 -20.01 -19.61 -5.90
CA VAL A 45 -20.38 -19.39 -4.50
C VAL A 45 -21.89 -19.57 -4.31
N ASP A 46 -22.27 -20.15 -3.19
CA ASP A 46 -23.66 -20.48 -2.87
C ASP A 46 -24.30 -19.39 -2.01
N THR A 47 -24.41 -18.19 -2.59
CA THR A 47 -25.07 -17.03 -1.97
C THR A 47 -25.50 -16.05 -3.06
N ASP A 48 -26.49 -15.21 -2.75
CA ASP A 48 -26.90 -14.04 -3.53
C ASP A 48 -26.39 -12.73 -2.93
N ARG A 49 -25.61 -12.78 -1.85
CA ARG A 49 -25.12 -11.59 -1.16
C ARG A 49 -23.60 -11.53 -1.12
N VAL A 50 -23.09 -10.33 -1.37
CA VAL A 50 -21.67 -10.00 -1.22
C VAL A 50 -21.53 -8.81 -0.29
N ARG A 51 -20.38 -8.72 0.39
CA ARG A 51 -20.15 -7.79 1.48
C ARG A 51 -18.78 -7.13 1.35
N HIS A 52 -18.72 -5.85 1.69
CA HIS A 52 -17.49 -5.12 1.96
C HIS A 52 -17.62 -4.44 3.34
N SER A 53 -16.55 -4.42 4.13
CA SER A 53 -16.59 -3.73 5.42
C SER A 53 -15.24 -3.13 5.77
N TRP A 54 -15.29 -1.96 6.38
CA TRP A 54 -14.08 -1.24 6.79
C TRP A 54 -14.30 -0.52 8.12
N LYS A 55 -13.18 -0.07 8.67
CA LYS A 55 -13.13 0.82 9.82
C LYS A 55 -12.40 2.06 9.36
N GLY A 56 -12.93 3.21 9.71
CA GLY A 56 -12.32 4.50 9.42
C GLY A 56 -12.32 5.39 10.64
N ASP A 57 -11.75 6.56 10.47
CA ASP A 57 -11.66 7.56 11.53
C ASP A 57 -11.89 8.94 10.95
N TRP A 58 -13.03 9.51 11.31
CA TRP A 58 -13.42 10.83 10.86
C TRP A 58 -12.65 11.87 11.67
N ASN A 59 -11.74 12.57 11.01
CA ASN A 59 -10.83 13.52 11.63
C ASN A 59 -11.06 14.95 11.15
N HIS A 60 -11.23 15.87 12.09
CA HIS A 60 -11.43 17.29 11.83
C HIS A 60 -10.41 18.15 12.57
N PHE A 61 -9.62 18.92 11.82
CA PHE A 61 -8.57 19.79 12.36
C PHE A 61 -8.93 21.26 12.19
N ASN A 62 -8.84 22.02 13.28
CA ASN A 62 -8.85 23.49 13.22
C ASN A 62 -7.43 24.04 13.47
N ASN A 63 -6.92 24.90 12.57
CA ASN A 63 -5.57 25.47 12.64
C ASN A 63 -5.58 26.99 12.85
N GLY A 64 -6.06 27.43 14.02
CA GLY A 64 -5.89 28.78 14.54
C GLY A 64 -6.52 29.92 13.72
N ALA A 65 -6.19 31.17 14.11
CA ALA A 65 -6.82 32.43 13.69
C ALA A 65 -7.01 32.71 12.17
N SER A 66 -6.52 31.86 11.27
CA SER A 66 -6.72 31.98 9.81
C SER A 66 -7.87 31.11 9.25
N GLY A 67 -8.46 30.21 10.06
CA GLY A 67 -9.71 29.51 9.75
C GLY A 67 -9.62 28.45 8.65
N ALA A 68 -8.43 27.97 8.30
CA ALA A 68 -8.29 26.86 7.37
C ALA A 68 -8.66 25.55 8.09
N VAL A 69 -9.86 25.06 7.78
CA VAL A 69 -10.37 23.74 8.19
C VAL A 69 -9.78 22.70 7.26
N TYR A 70 -9.04 21.73 7.79
CA TYR A 70 -8.57 20.57 7.03
C TYR A 70 -9.43 19.36 7.38
N TYR A 71 -10.01 18.76 6.35
CA TYR A 71 -10.74 17.49 6.43
C TYR A 71 -9.82 16.37 5.96
N THR A 72 -9.89 15.23 6.64
CA THR A 72 -9.33 13.99 6.06
C THR A 72 -10.38 13.47 5.10
N GLU A 73 -10.01 13.33 3.83
CA GLU A 73 -10.84 12.67 2.84
C GLU A 73 -10.83 11.17 3.17
N ASP A 74 -11.96 10.66 3.67
CA ASP A 74 -12.14 9.27 4.08
C ASP A 74 -13.13 8.56 3.13
N SER A 75 -12.91 8.80 1.84
CA SER A 75 -13.71 8.28 0.74
C SER A 75 -13.44 6.79 0.52
N HIS A 76 -14.51 5.99 0.48
CA HIS A 76 -14.45 4.57 0.16
C HIS A 76 -15.26 4.24 -1.10
N TYR A 77 -14.86 3.20 -1.81
CA TYR A 77 -15.49 2.79 -3.06
C TYR A 77 -15.85 1.32 -3.05
N VAL A 78 -17.08 1.01 -3.46
CA VAL A 78 -17.58 -0.36 -3.60
C VAL A 78 -18.03 -0.56 -5.03
N TRP A 79 -17.50 -1.60 -5.69
CA TRP A 79 -17.95 -1.95 -7.03
C TRP A 79 -19.39 -2.49 -6.98
N ILE A 80 -20.26 -2.05 -7.87
CA ILE A 80 -21.63 -2.54 -8.00
C ILE A 80 -21.71 -3.55 -9.15
N PRO A 81 -21.79 -4.86 -8.87
CA PRO A 81 -21.90 -5.86 -9.93
C PRO A 81 -23.21 -5.75 -10.72
N ASN A 82 -23.18 -6.27 -11.93
CA ASN A 82 -24.39 -6.49 -12.71
C ASN A 82 -25.38 -7.38 -11.93
N GLY A 83 -26.66 -7.05 -11.96
CA GLY A 83 -27.71 -7.80 -11.28
C GLY A 83 -27.90 -7.42 -9.80
N THR A 84 -27.13 -6.48 -9.24
CA THR A 84 -27.42 -5.97 -7.89
C THR A 84 -28.78 -5.27 -7.88
N ASN A 85 -29.67 -5.69 -6.98
CA ASN A 85 -31.00 -5.09 -6.81
C ASN A 85 -31.10 -4.18 -5.58
N ASN A 86 -30.22 -4.38 -4.61
CA ASN A 86 -30.27 -3.69 -3.33
C ASN A 86 -28.88 -3.53 -2.74
N LEU A 87 -28.66 -2.36 -2.11
CA LEU A 87 -27.49 -2.04 -1.32
C LEU A 87 -27.96 -1.70 0.10
N MET A 88 -27.49 -2.47 1.07
CA MET A 88 -27.73 -2.25 2.50
C MET A 88 -26.41 -1.84 3.16
N ALA A 89 -26.35 -0.63 3.71
CA ALA A 89 -25.18 -0.13 4.43
C ALA A 89 -25.50 0.14 5.91
N TYR A 90 -24.67 -0.40 6.80
CA TYR A 90 -24.70 -0.12 8.23
C TYR A 90 -23.52 0.76 8.60
N PHE A 91 -23.80 1.94 9.14
CA PHE A 91 -22.81 2.89 9.58
C PHE A 91 -22.91 3.10 11.09
N THR A 92 -21.85 2.74 11.81
CA THR A 92 -21.81 2.84 13.29
C THR A 92 -20.67 3.76 13.72
N PRO A 93 -20.95 5.06 13.92
CA PRO A 93 -20.00 6.01 14.50
C PRO A 93 -19.95 5.90 16.03
N THR A 94 -18.77 6.12 16.61
CA THR A 94 -18.61 6.24 18.07
C THR A 94 -18.89 7.68 18.50
N GLU A 95 -20.16 8.09 18.44
CA GLU A 95 -20.59 9.48 18.64
C GLU A 95 -20.25 10.08 20.01
N VAL A 96 -20.02 9.25 21.03
CA VAL A 96 -19.62 9.68 22.38
C VAL A 96 -18.40 8.90 22.81
N ASP A 97 -17.30 9.61 23.05
CA ASP A 97 -16.12 9.07 23.69
C ASP A 97 -15.91 9.75 25.04
N LEU A 98 -16.03 8.96 26.11
CA LEU A 98 -15.89 9.41 27.49
C LEU A 98 -14.43 9.55 27.93
N GLU A 99 -13.49 8.88 27.25
CA GLU A 99 -12.06 8.96 27.53
C GLU A 99 -11.48 10.29 27.02
N THR A 100 -11.87 10.68 25.80
CA THR A 100 -11.45 11.94 25.16
C THR A 100 -12.45 13.10 25.36
N ALA A 101 -13.59 12.83 26.02
CA ALA A 101 -14.69 13.75 26.22
C ALA A 101 -15.16 14.44 24.92
N GLN A 102 -15.28 13.65 23.85
CA GLN A 102 -15.75 14.10 22.55
C GLN A 102 -17.20 13.68 22.31
N ILE A 103 -17.94 14.55 21.63
CA ILE A 103 -19.26 14.26 21.10
C ILE A 103 -19.30 14.66 19.64
N GLY A 104 -19.87 13.84 18.78
CA GLY A 104 -20.17 14.25 17.41
C GLY A 104 -21.36 13.53 16.82
N SER A 105 -21.78 14.05 15.68
CA SER A 105 -22.88 13.54 14.89
C SER A 105 -22.36 13.35 13.47
N LEU A 106 -22.23 12.10 13.05
CA LEU A 106 -21.81 11.74 11.71
C LEU A 106 -22.98 11.14 10.93
N GLN A 107 -22.95 11.32 9.62
CA GLN A 107 -23.82 10.71 8.64
C GLN A 107 -22.98 10.21 7.47
N MET A 108 -23.55 9.30 6.69
CA MET A 108 -22.89 8.74 5.52
C MET A 108 -23.62 9.25 4.28
N GLU A 109 -22.83 9.62 3.29
CA GLU A 109 -23.28 9.93 1.95
C GLU A 109 -22.91 8.76 1.03
N ILE A 110 -23.85 8.35 0.19
CA ILE A 110 -23.66 7.26 -0.76
C ILE A 110 -24.08 7.81 -2.12
N ASP A 111 -23.14 7.81 -3.06
CA ASP A 111 -23.35 8.16 -4.46
C ASP A 111 -23.23 6.89 -5.29
N LEU A 112 -24.36 6.41 -5.81
CA LEU A 112 -24.41 5.29 -6.72
C LEU A 112 -24.00 5.77 -8.12
N ALA A 113 -22.94 5.16 -8.67
CA ALA A 113 -22.39 5.47 -9.98
C ALA A 113 -21.53 6.73 -10.11
N GLU A 114 -21.12 7.35 -9.01
CA GLU A 114 -20.21 8.51 -8.98
C GLU A 114 -20.74 9.68 -9.83
N ASP A 115 -22.05 9.94 -9.79
CA ASP A 115 -22.71 10.98 -10.57
C ASP A 115 -22.77 12.34 -9.84
N GLY A 116 -22.30 12.38 -8.60
CA GLY A 116 -22.26 13.53 -7.70
C GLY A 116 -23.56 13.74 -6.93
N SER A 117 -24.53 12.84 -7.03
CA SER A 117 -25.75 12.86 -6.24
C SER A 117 -25.64 11.95 -5.03
N ASN A 118 -26.32 12.34 -3.94
CA ASN A 118 -26.33 11.55 -2.71
C ASN A 118 -27.63 10.73 -2.67
N ASP A 119 -27.57 9.49 -3.13
CA ASP A 119 -28.68 8.53 -3.11
C ASP A 119 -29.09 8.12 -1.69
N ALA A 120 -28.18 8.22 -0.73
CA ALA A 120 -28.49 8.01 0.69
C ALA A 120 -29.27 9.18 1.33
N GLN A 121 -29.48 10.29 0.62
CA GLN A 121 -30.13 11.47 1.17
C GLN A 121 -31.57 11.16 1.62
N GLY A 122 -31.78 11.14 2.94
CA GLY A 122 -33.08 10.86 3.55
C GLY A 122 -33.46 9.38 3.60
N ALA A 123 -32.60 8.46 3.12
CA ALA A 123 -32.79 7.01 3.23
C ALA A 123 -32.30 6.43 4.57
N GLY A 124 -31.41 7.15 5.26
CA GLY A 124 -30.83 6.71 6.53
C GLY A 124 -31.85 6.62 7.67
N THR A 125 -32.03 5.43 8.22
CA THR A 125 -32.82 5.18 9.43
C THR A 125 -31.89 4.88 10.60
N ARG A 126 -32.03 5.61 11.72
CA ARG A 126 -31.23 5.39 12.92
C ARG A 126 -31.85 4.34 13.84
N VAL A 127 -31.09 3.31 14.18
CA VAL A 127 -31.44 2.28 15.16
C VAL A 127 -30.33 2.21 16.21
N SER A 128 -30.61 2.73 17.42
CA SER A 128 -29.59 2.93 18.47
C SER A 128 -28.44 3.82 17.98
N ASP A 129 -27.24 3.28 17.85
CA ASP A 129 -26.01 3.99 17.47
C ASP A 129 -25.58 3.66 16.03
N THR A 130 -26.43 2.96 15.28
CA THR A 130 -26.17 2.56 13.89
C THR A 130 -27.18 3.24 12.97
N TRP A 131 -26.68 3.84 11.90
CA TRP A 131 -27.45 4.28 10.75
C TRP A 131 -27.56 3.12 9.75
N ILE A 132 -28.76 2.90 9.23
CA ILE A 132 -29.06 1.86 8.25
C ILE A 132 -29.55 2.57 6.99
N TYR A 133 -28.87 2.34 5.88
CA TYR A 133 -29.24 2.84 4.56
C TYR A 133 -29.65 1.65 3.70
N ASP A 134 -30.87 1.71 3.18
CA ASP A 134 -31.47 0.68 2.33
C ASP A 134 -31.78 1.33 0.98
N LEU A 135 -30.96 1.03 -0.03
CA LEU A 135 -31.00 1.69 -1.35
C LEU A 135 -31.38 0.67 -2.43
N ASP A 136 -32.36 1.05 -3.26
CA ASP A 136 -32.70 0.31 -4.47
C ASP A 136 -31.61 0.53 -5.53
N VAL A 137 -31.11 -0.55 -6.12
CA VAL A 137 -30.06 -0.51 -7.14
C VAL A 137 -30.66 -0.96 -8.47
N GLY A 138 -30.64 -0.05 -9.45
CA GLY A 138 -31.14 -0.30 -10.80
C GLY A 138 -30.02 -0.57 -11.82
N PRO A 139 -30.39 -0.97 -13.06
CA PRO A 139 -29.46 -1.17 -14.16
C PRO A 139 -28.54 0.00 -14.48
N GLU A 140 -28.98 1.22 -14.18
CA GLU A 140 -28.21 2.46 -14.31
C GLU A 140 -26.98 2.51 -13.38
N HIS A 141 -26.97 1.75 -12.28
CA HIS A 141 -25.88 1.71 -11.30
C HIS A 141 -24.98 0.47 -11.48
N TRP A 142 -25.26 -0.40 -12.45
CA TRP A 142 -24.48 -1.62 -12.63
C TRP A 142 -23.16 -1.36 -13.33
N ASN A 143 -22.14 -2.09 -12.91
CA ASN A 143 -20.77 -1.96 -13.41
C ASN A 143 -20.23 -0.53 -13.26
N THR A 144 -20.59 0.11 -12.15
CA THR A 144 -20.04 1.39 -11.71
C THR A 144 -19.56 1.26 -10.27
N TRP A 145 -18.83 2.26 -9.79
CA TRP A 145 -18.47 2.35 -8.40
C TRP A 145 -19.55 3.12 -7.65
N ALA A 146 -19.86 2.66 -6.43
CA ALA A 146 -20.55 3.47 -5.45
C ALA A 146 -19.48 4.16 -4.59
N HIS A 147 -19.61 5.47 -4.43
CA HIS A 147 -18.75 6.29 -3.58
C HIS A 147 -19.42 6.51 -2.22
N PHE A 148 -18.65 6.29 -1.16
CA PHE A 148 -19.07 6.46 0.22
C PHE A 148 -18.23 7.57 0.84
N ASP A 149 -18.90 8.55 1.43
CA ASP A 149 -18.27 9.63 2.19
C ASP A 149 -18.93 9.79 3.56
N ILE A 150 -18.19 10.37 4.50
CA ILE A 150 -18.61 10.54 5.89
C ILE A 150 -18.62 12.03 6.19
N THR A 151 -19.81 12.57 6.43
CA THR A 151 -19.99 13.99 6.75
C THR A 151 -20.54 14.15 8.16
N GLY A 152 -20.17 15.24 8.84
CA GLY A 152 -20.60 15.44 10.21
C GLY A 152 -19.92 16.58 10.94
N GLN A 153 -20.18 16.63 12.24
CA GLN A 153 -19.63 17.64 13.15
C GLN A 153 -19.28 17.00 14.50
N ALA A 154 -18.22 17.50 15.13
CA ALA A 154 -17.81 17.06 16.46
C ALA A 154 -17.37 18.23 17.34
N ALA A 155 -17.44 18.03 18.65
CA ALA A 155 -17.00 18.95 19.69
C ALA A 155 -16.30 18.16 20.81
N SER A 156 -15.16 18.65 21.29
CA SER A 156 -14.52 18.13 22.52
C SER A 156 -14.72 19.09 23.68
N PHE A 157 -15.01 18.51 24.84
CA PHE A 157 -15.10 19.25 26.09
C PHE A 157 -13.72 19.45 26.76
N LEU A 158 -12.72 18.61 26.47
CA LEU A 158 -11.35 18.75 27.00
C LEU A 158 -10.50 19.72 26.17
N GLY A 159 -10.79 19.86 24.88
CA GLY A 159 -10.19 20.90 24.02
C GLY A 159 -10.54 22.35 24.41
N VAL A 160 -11.42 22.55 25.40
CA VAL A 160 -11.70 23.86 26.00
C VAL A 160 -10.63 24.30 27.01
N PHE A 161 -9.84 23.35 27.54
CA PHE A 161 -8.70 23.62 28.43
C PHE A 161 -7.36 23.67 27.71
N GLU A 162 -7.30 23.14 26.49
CA GLU A 162 -6.20 23.32 25.54
C GLU A 162 -6.53 24.51 24.62
N ASP A 163 -5.52 25.10 23.99
CA ASP A 163 -5.67 26.34 23.23
C ASP A 163 -6.77 26.19 22.15
N PRO A 164 -7.85 27.00 22.14
CA PRO A 164 -8.95 26.87 21.17
C PRO A 164 -8.52 27.08 19.71
N GLU A 165 -7.25 27.44 19.49
CA GLU A 165 -6.60 27.50 18.18
C GLU A 165 -6.18 26.14 17.62
N PHE A 166 -6.09 25.07 18.41
CA PHE A 166 -5.71 23.73 17.92
C PHE A 166 -6.65 22.68 18.50
N PHE A 167 -7.64 22.27 17.71
CA PHE A 167 -8.55 21.21 18.08
C PHE A 167 -8.56 20.11 17.01
N GLU A 168 -8.42 18.87 17.47
CA GLU A 168 -8.54 17.63 16.69
C GLU A 168 -9.72 16.82 17.25
N ALA A 169 -10.80 16.72 16.47
CA ALA A 169 -11.85 15.76 16.75
C ALA A 169 -11.59 14.51 15.92
N SER A 170 -11.62 13.35 16.57
CA SER A 170 -11.45 12.04 15.96
C SER A 170 -12.64 11.19 16.39
N ILE A 171 -13.43 10.75 15.41
CA ILE A 171 -14.59 9.89 15.67
C ILE A 171 -14.39 8.60 14.88
N PRO A 172 -14.00 7.50 15.57
CA PRO A 172 -13.85 6.23 14.92
C PRO A 172 -15.22 5.68 14.54
N TYR A 173 -15.28 5.06 13.37
CA TYR A 173 -16.51 4.50 12.85
C TYR A 173 -16.27 3.16 12.15
N THR A 174 -17.37 2.43 11.95
CA THR A 174 -17.37 1.18 11.17
C THR A 174 -18.46 1.23 10.12
N VAL A 175 -18.15 0.67 8.95
CA VAL A 175 -19.10 0.54 7.85
C VAL A 175 -19.16 -0.90 7.41
N ASP A 176 -20.38 -1.36 7.18
CA ASP A 176 -20.68 -2.67 6.63
C ASP A 176 -21.68 -2.53 5.48
N VAL A 177 -21.23 -2.83 4.26
CA VAL A 177 -22.03 -2.77 3.05
C VAL A 177 -22.30 -4.18 2.56
N ALA A 178 -23.57 -4.50 2.33
CA ALA A 178 -24.00 -5.75 1.74
C ALA A 178 -24.83 -5.47 0.48
N LEU A 179 -24.41 -6.06 -0.64
CA LEU A 179 -25.14 -6.03 -1.90
C LEU A 179 -25.94 -7.32 -2.04
N THR A 180 -27.20 -7.21 -2.46
CA THR A 180 -28.03 -8.36 -2.82
C THR A 180 -28.16 -8.40 -4.34
N LEU A 181 -27.93 -9.57 -4.93
CA LEU A 181 -27.95 -9.79 -6.38
C LEU A 181 -29.19 -10.60 -6.79
N ASP A 182 -29.80 -10.24 -7.91
CA ASP A 182 -30.77 -11.07 -8.60
C ASP A 182 -30.05 -12.17 -9.39
N LEU A 183 -30.20 -13.41 -8.93
CA LEU A 183 -29.62 -14.61 -9.55
C LEU A 183 -30.59 -15.33 -10.51
N SER A 184 -31.64 -14.65 -10.98
CA SER A 184 -32.52 -15.18 -12.04
C SER A 184 -31.78 -15.52 -13.34
N SER A 185 -30.59 -14.95 -13.53
CA SER A 185 -29.60 -15.32 -14.54
C SER A 185 -28.21 -15.44 -13.91
N PRO A 186 -27.28 -16.22 -14.50
CA PRO A 186 -25.92 -16.32 -13.99
C PRO A 186 -25.25 -14.94 -13.91
N VAL A 187 -24.66 -14.63 -12.76
CA VAL A 187 -23.91 -13.40 -12.50
C VAL A 187 -22.45 -13.73 -12.23
N ASP A 188 -21.56 -13.12 -13.01
CA ASP A 188 -20.13 -13.17 -12.78
C ASP A 188 -19.63 -11.83 -12.23
N ILE A 189 -19.01 -11.88 -11.05
CA ILE A 189 -18.36 -10.72 -10.43
C ILE A 189 -16.89 -10.71 -10.84
N THR A 190 -16.57 -9.76 -11.72
CA THR A 190 -15.20 -9.35 -12.02
C THR A 190 -15.04 -7.90 -11.57
N ILE A 191 -14.19 -7.67 -10.57
CA ILE A 191 -13.96 -6.32 -10.02
C ILE A 191 -12.81 -5.66 -10.80
N PRO A 192 -13.04 -4.52 -11.47
CA PRO A 192 -11.96 -3.78 -12.10
C PRO A 192 -10.99 -3.25 -11.03
N GLN A 193 -9.69 -3.32 -11.29
CA GLN A 193 -8.69 -2.73 -10.40
C GLN A 193 -8.81 -1.20 -10.44
N ARG A 194 -8.93 -0.57 -9.27
CA ARG A 194 -8.85 0.88 -9.10
C ARG A 194 -7.52 1.19 -8.40
N PRO A 195 -6.52 1.78 -9.08
CA PRO A 195 -5.20 2.01 -8.49
C PRO A 195 -5.21 2.89 -7.24
N ASP A 196 -6.21 3.78 -7.15
CA ASP A 196 -6.29 4.79 -6.11
C ASP A 196 -7.01 4.28 -4.84
N PHE A 197 -7.80 3.20 -4.93
CA PHE A 197 -8.63 2.71 -3.83
C PHE A 197 -8.75 1.18 -3.82
N TYR A 198 -8.84 0.60 -2.64
CA TYR A 198 -9.06 -0.83 -2.48
C TYR A 198 -10.56 -1.12 -2.29
N SER A 199 -11.06 -2.12 -3.00
CA SER A 199 -12.40 -2.66 -2.79
C SER A 199 -12.33 -4.18 -2.88
N ASP A 200 -12.76 -4.86 -1.82
CA ASP A 200 -13.01 -6.30 -1.83
C ASP A 200 -14.50 -6.58 -1.65
N LEU A 201 -15.03 -7.49 -2.46
CA LEU A 201 -16.36 -8.03 -2.27
C LEU A 201 -16.20 -9.49 -1.90
N ASP A 202 -16.65 -9.83 -0.70
CA ASP A 202 -16.63 -11.19 -0.20
C ASP A 202 -18.04 -11.78 -0.16
N PRO A 203 -18.22 -13.06 -0.52
CA PRO A 203 -19.48 -13.75 -0.31
C PRO A 203 -19.89 -13.70 1.17
N THR A 204 -21.16 -13.42 1.45
CA THR A 204 -21.70 -13.38 2.82
C THR A 204 -22.93 -14.28 2.94
N THR A 205 -23.54 -14.30 4.13
CA THR A 205 -24.77 -15.05 4.41
C THR A 205 -25.85 -14.74 3.36
N PRO A 206 -26.46 -15.77 2.75
CA PRO A 206 -27.52 -15.57 1.76
C PRO A 206 -28.70 -14.77 2.30
N SER A 207 -29.46 -14.13 1.40
CA SER A 207 -30.71 -13.48 1.73
C SER A 207 -31.82 -14.50 2.03
N ASP A 208 -32.92 -14.04 2.62
CA ASP A 208 -34.12 -14.87 2.83
C ASP A 208 -34.78 -15.34 1.52
N ALA A 209 -34.47 -14.69 0.40
CA ALA A 209 -34.98 -15.02 -0.93
C ALA A 209 -34.13 -16.07 -1.66
N TRP A 210 -32.94 -16.39 -1.14
CA TRP A 210 -32.05 -17.39 -1.72
C TRP A 210 -32.52 -18.82 -1.41
N ASP A 211 -32.39 -19.71 -2.39
CA ASP A 211 -32.62 -21.14 -2.25
C ASP A 211 -31.62 -21.94 -3.11
N GLU A 212 -31.64 -23.27 -2.95
CA GLU A 212 -30.72 -24.18 -3.65
C GLU A 212 -30.83 -24.12 -5.19
N SER A 213 -31.91 -23.57 -5.76
CA SER A 213 -32.04 -23.42 -7.21
C SER A 213 -31.08 -22.39 -7.80
N TYR A 214 -30.59 -21.45 -6.97
CA TYR A 214 -29.59 -20.45 -7.34
C TYR A 214 -28.14 -20.91 -7.09
N SER A 215 -27.91 -22.14 -6.63
CA SER A 215 -26.56 -22.67 -6.41
C SER A 215 -25.74 -22.63 -7.71
N GLY A 216 -24.51 -22.12 -7.61
CA GLY A 216 -23.61 -21.93 -8.75
C GLY A 216 -23.98 -20.84 -9.74
N GLN A 217 -25.03 -20.04 -9.50
CA GLN A 217 -25.39 -18.90 -10.35
C GLN A 217 -24.51 -17.68 -10.10
N LEU A 218 -23.93 -17.53 -8.91
CA LEU A 218 -22.98 -16.49 -8.58
C LEU A 218 -21.55 -17.02 -8.70
N THR A 219 -20.73 -16.37 -9.52
CA THR A 219 -19.31 -16.69 -9.67
C THR A 219 -18.43 -15.47 -9.41
N PHE A 220 -17.24 -15.71 -8.86
CA PHE A 220 -16.19 -14.72 -8.75
C PHE A 220 -15.07 -15.07 -9.71
N THR A 221 -14.80 -14.18 -10.66
CA THR A 221 -13.65 -14.31 -11.56
C THR A 221 -12.57 -13.33 -11.11
N ARG A 222 -11.41 -13.88 -10.72
CA ARG A 222 -10.27 -13.10 -10.22
C ARG A 222 -8.95 -13.64 -10.76
N GLU A 223 -7.94 -12.79 -10.79
CA GLU A 223 -6.58 -13.26 -11.02
C GLU A 223 -6.10 -14.03 -9.79
N ALA A 224 -5.59 -15.24 -10.02
CA ALA A 224 -5.11 -16.16 -9.00
C ALA A 224 -3.68 -16.60 -9.33
N TYR A 225 -2.84 -16.61 -8.31
CA TYR A 225 -1.45 -17.06 -8.43
C TYR A 225 -1.37 -18.59 -8.35
N ASN A 226 -0.96 -19.24 -9.45
CA ASN A 226 -0.81 -20.69 -9.49
C ASN A 226 0.55 -21.13 -8.89
N GLN A 227 0.59 -21.27 -7.57
CA GLN A 227 1.80 -21.70 -6.87
C GLN A 227 2.25 -23.12 -7.26
N SER A 228 1.32 -24.01 -7.63
CA SER A 228 1.66 -25.41 -7.93
C SER A 228 2.53 -25.56 -9.19
N ALA A 229 2.43 -24.61 -10.11
CA ALA A 229 3.22 -24.58 -11.34
C ALA A 229 4.60 -23.94 -11.15
N LEU A 230 4.86 -23.28 -10.02
CA LEU A 230 6.11 -22.54 -9.80
C LEU A 230 7.36 -23.40 -9.99
N MET A 231 7.43 -24.56 -9.35
CA MET A 231 8.63 -25.42 -9.41
C MET A 231 8.91 -25.98 -10.81
N MET A 232 7.94 -25.94 -11.72
CA MET A 232 8.12 -26.34 -13.11
C MET A 232 8.67 -25.21 -13.98
N GLU A 233 8.48 -23.95 -13.56
CA GLU A 233 8.84 -22.76 -14.31
C GLU A 233 10.24 -22.21 -13.94
N ILE A 234 10.75 -22.56 -12.74
CA ILE A 234 12.09 -22.13 -12.30
C ILE A 234 13.15 -22.71 -13.23
N GLN A 235 13.74 -21.84 -14.06
CA GLN A 235 14.88 -22.18 -14.89
C GLN A 235 16.16 -22.05 -14.06
N PRO A 236 17.08 -23.03 -14.09
CA PRO A 236 18.36 -22.90 -13.43
C PRO A 236 19.13 -21.72 -14.02
N ILE A 237 19.49 -20.74 -13.20
CA ILE A 237 20.48 -19.75 -13.59
C ILE A 237 21.81 -20.49 -13.70
N ILE A 238 22.27 -20.69 -14.94
CA ILE A 238 23.63 -21.12 -15.19
C ILE A 238 24.49 -19.92 -14.84
N SER A 239 25.04 -19.93 -13.62
CA SER A 239 26.23 -19.16 -13.31
C SER A 239 27.30 -19.67 -14.27
N ASP A 240 27.61 -18.85 -15.28
CA ASP A 240 28.81 -19.06 -16.06
C ASP A 240 29.96 -18.88 -15.07
N ASP A 241 30.47 -19.99 -14.52
CA ASP A 241 31.81 -20.09 -13.90
C ASP A 241 32.89 -19.94 -15.00
N GLY A 242 32.66 -19.02 -15.93
CA GLY A 242 33.41 -18.76 -17.14
C GLY A 242 33.67 -17.27 -17.24
N ASP A 243 34.84 -16.85 -16.76
CA ASP A 243 35.55 -15.63 -17.15
C ASP A 243 34.68 -14.38 -17.41
N SER A 244 33.83 -13.97 -16.46
CA SER A 244 33.38 -12.58 -16.46
C SER A 244 34.55 -11.72 -15.96
N GLY A 245 35.30 -11.15 -16.90
CA GLY A 245 36.30 -10.12 -16.64
C GLY A 245 35.66 -8.98 -15.85
N GLY A 246 35.76 -9.07 -14.52
CA GLY A 246 35.26 -8.03 -13.63
C GLY A 246 36.07 -6.75 -13.80
N PHE A 247 35.54 -5.64 -13.28
CA PHE A 247 36.21 -4.33 -13.28
C PHE A 247 37.69 -4.40 -12.85
N PHE A 248 38.05 -5.29 -11.91
CA PHE A 248 39.43 -5.48 -11.46
C PHE A 248 40.31 -6.28 -12.45
N SER A 249 39.73 -7.19 -13.22
CA SER A 249 40.40 -7.90 -14.32
C SER A 249 40.79 -6.92 -15.43
N ASP A 250 39.82 -6.11 -15.88
CA ASP A 250 40.01 -5.12 -16.93
C ASP A 250 40.98 -4.03 -16.48
N LEU A 251 40.88 -3.62 -15.21
CA LEU A 251 41.83 -2.71 -14.59
C LEU A 251 43.25 -3.33 -14.56
N SER A 252 43.41 -4.59 -14.16
CA SER A 252 44.72 -5.27 -14.15
C SER A 252 45.33 -5.40 -15.55
N GLN A 253 44.49 -5.61 -16.57
CA GLN A 253 44.93 -5.70 -17.95
C GLN A 253 45.38 -4.32 -18.47
N LEU A 254 44.69 -3.25 -18.08
CA LEU A 254 45.07 -1.87 -18.40
C LEU A 254 46.38 -1.46 -17.68
N PHE A 255 46.58 -1.91 -16.43
CA PHE A 255 47.85 -1.77 -15.70
C PHE A 255 49.02 -2.53 -16.36
N SER A 256 48.73 -3.71 -16.91
CA SER A 256 49.68 -4.54 -17.66
C SER A 256 50.07 -3.92 -19.01
N GLU A 257 49.09 -3.41 -19.76
CA GLU A 257 49.30 -2.94 -21.13
C GLU A 257 49.87 -1.50 -21.20
N HIS A 258 49.63 -0.68 -20.17
CA HIS A 258 50.07 0.72 -20.11
C HIS A 258 50.85 1.06 -18.83
N THR A 259 51.78 0.18 -18.44
CA THR A 259 52.60 0.34 -17.21
C THR A 259 53.29 1.71 -17.12
N GLY A 260 53.77 2.26 -18.25
CA GLY A 260 54.42 3.57 -18.29
C GLY A 260 53.49 4.75 -17.99
N PHE A 261 52.25 4.72 -18.49
CA PHE A 261 51.26 5.77 -18.26
C PHE A 261 50.76 5.74 -16.81
N VAL A 262 50.51 4.54 -16.29
CA VAL A 262 50.09 4.36 -14.90
C VAL A 262 51.13 4.87 -13.92
N VAL A 263 52.40 4.49 -14.09
CA VAL A 263 53.47 4.92 -13.18
C VAL A 263 53.59 6.45 -13.19
N PHE A 264 53.45 7.08 -14.36
CA PHE A 264 53.39 8.53 -14.48
C PHE A 264 52.19 9.13 -13.74
N SER A 265 50.98 8.58 -13.90
CA SER A 265 49.78 9.05 -13.21
C SER A 265 49.87 8.90 -11.69
N MET A 266 50.39 7.77 -11.19
CA MET A 266 50.65 7.56 -9.75
C MET A 266 51.64 8.59 -9.19
N LEU A 267 52.68 8.92 -9.95
CA LEU A 267 53.68 9.92 -9.55
C LEU A 267 53.08 11.33 -9.51
N VAL A 268 52.17 11.65 -10.44
CA VAL A 268 51.40 12.91 -10.42
C VAL A 268 50.47 12.96 -9.21
N PHE A 269 49.73 11.89 -8.91
CA PHE A 269 48.87 11.84 -7.71
C PHE A 269 49.66 11.96 -6.40
N LEU A 270 50.85 11.35 -6.34
CA LEU A 270 51.73 11.46 -5.18
C LEU A 270 52.31 12.88 -5.04
N LEU A 271 52.66 13.55 -6.14
CA LEU A 271 53.06 14.96 -6.15
C LEU A 271 51.92 15.90 -5.74
N CYS A 272 50.69 15.65 -6.18
CA CYS A 272 49.50 16.38 -5.75
C CYS A 272 49.23 16.17 -4.25
N GLY A 273 49.34 14.93 -3.75
CA GLY A 273 49.16 14.60 -2.33
C GLY A 273 50.22 15.25 -1.43
N LEU A 274 51.49 15.23 -1.83
CA LEU A 274 52.57 15.93 -1.13
C LEU A 274 52.39 17.45 -1.19
N GLY A 275 51.93 18.00 -2.32
CA GLY A 275 51.62 19.41 -2.48
C GLY A 275 50.49 19.87 -1.55
N LEU A 276 49.39 19.13 -1.50
CA LEU A 276 48.25 19.39 -0.61
C LEU A 276 48.68 19.27 0.87
N GLY A 277 49.45 18.23 1.22
CA GLY A 277 49.99 18.03 2.56
C GLY A 277 50.91 19.17 3.01
N PHE A 278 51.76 19.68 2.13
CA PHE A 278 52.64 20.81 2.44
C PHE A 278 51.89 22.14 2.58
N THR A 279 50.85 22.37 1.76
CA THR A 279 50.00 23.56 1.90
C THR A 279 49.19 23.53 3.19
N LEU A 280 48.63 22.38 3.57
CA LEU A 280 47.93 22.20 4.84
C LEU A 280 48.88 22.33 6.05
N TYR A 281 50.11 21.82 5.94
CA TYR A 281 51.15 21.99 6.95
C TYR A 281 51.50 23.47 7.17
N LYS A 282 51.62 24.28 6.10
CA LYS A 282 51.91 25.72 6.19
C LYS A 282 50.72 26.58 6.62
N MET A 283 49.49 26.13 6.38
CA MET A 283 48.27 26.86 6.75
C MET A 283 47.85 26.63 8.21
N ASN A 284 48.56 25.79 8.97
CA ASN A 284 48.23 25.53 10.37
C ASN A 284 48.78 26.65 11.29
N PRO A 285 47.94 27.53 11.87
CA PRO A 285 48.38 28.70 12.62
C PRO A 285 48.90 28.38 14.04
N VAL A 286 48.87 27.11 14.46
CA VAL A 286 49.14 26.69 15.85
C VAL A 286 50.64 26.61 16.18
N ARG A 287 51.55 26.79 15.20
CA ARG A 287 53.00 26.61 15.44
C ARG A 287 53.88 27.83 15.13
N SER A 288 53.31 29.03 15.12
CA SER A 288 54.10 30.27 15.01
C SER A 288 54.80 30.67 16.32
N ASP A 289 54.50 30.02 17.45
CA ASP A 289 55.16 30.32 18.72
C ASP A 289 55.68 29.05 19.39
N LYS A 290 56.99 29.08 19.65
CA LYS A 290 57.80 28.20 20.55
C LYS A 290 58.40 26.93 19.94
N GLU A 291 59.72 27.03 19.77
CA GLU A 291 60.80 26.16 20.28
C GLU A 291 61.97 26.33 19.30
N GLU A 292 62.80 27.37 19.48
CA GLU A 292 63.88 27.46 20.47
C GLU A 292 64.84 26.26 20.39
N ILE A 293 66.07 26.61 20.05
CA ILE A 293 67.23 25.78 19.78
C ILE A 293 67.53 24.89 21.00
N LEU A 294 67.66 23.58 20.80
CA LEU A 294 68.42 22.74 21.72
C LEU A 294 69.60 22.12 20.96
N ASP A 295 70.78 22.63 21.27
CA ASP A 295 72.09 22.11 20.89
C ASP A 295 72.22 20.63 21.29
N ALA A 296 72.66 19.81 20.34
CA ALA A 296 73.27 18.53 20.65
C ALA A 296 74.72 18.78 21.11
N THR A 297 74.96 18.71 22.42
CA THR A 297 76.31 18.53 22.97
C THR A 297 76.78 17.11 22.71
N LEU A 298 77.99 17.00 22.15
CA LEU A 298 78.74 15.77 21.92
C LEU A 298 79.18 15.13 23.25
N GLU A 299 78.88 13.84 23.41
CA GLU A 299 79.73 12.85 24.08
C GLU A 299 79.72 11.54 23.28
#